data_AF-A0A932DA23-F1
#
_entry.id   AF-A0A932DA23-F1
#
_cell.length_a   1.000
_cell.length_b   1.000
_cell.length_c   1.000
_cell.angle_alpha   90.00
_cell.angle_beta   90.00
_cell.angle_gamma   90.00
#
_symmetry.space_group_name_H-M   'P 1'
#
loop_
_entity.id
_entity.type
_entity.pdbx_description
1 polymer ?
#
loop_
_entity_poly.entity_id
_entity_poly.type
_entity_poly.pdbx_seq_one_letter_code
_entity_poly.pdbx_strand_id
1 'polypeptide(L)'
;MGRASRQKQKHPPEPTPAERLRRRAGEIFPGEKTLVVSTPEGLPKMSDVLIEFAQPLLAEARTESEYRGAFALASVAWNLALMPFLKRLKRLGELVKRADRAAADIALDLIRRKHELFADDKRWVLDFEISSRRGGWGHINVLWTIDPEELDDELLERFLKSN
;
A
#
# COMPACT_ATOMS: atom_id res chain seq x y z
N MET A 1 9.76 10.47 57.60
CA MET A 1 9.87 11.21 56.33
C MET A 1 10.07 10.20 55.20
N GLY A 2 8.99 9.80 54.51
CA GLY A 2 9.03 8.79 53.45
C GLY A 2 9.30 9.41 52.08
N ARG A 3 10.36 8.96 51.41
CA ARG A 3 10.67 9.31 50.02
C ARG A 3 9.70 8.59 49.09
N ALA A 4 8.73 9.29 48.52
CA ALA A 4 7.90 8.77 47.44
C ALA A 4 8.73 8.72 46.15
N SER A 5 9.12 7.50 45.78
CA SER A 5 9.78 7.20 44.50
C SER A 5 8.77 7.36 43.37
N ARG A 6 8.96 8.41 42.55
CA ARG A 6 8.18 8.66 41.33
C ARG A 6 8.56 7.61 40.30
N GLN A 7 7.83 6.51 40.25
CA GLN A 7 7.98 5.47 39.23
C GLN A 7 7.56 6.09 37.89
N LYS A 8 8.54 6.43 37.04
CA LYS A 8 8.29 6.84 35.65
C LYS A 8 7.59 5.66 34.96
N GLN A 9 6.29 5.79 34.70
CA GLN A 9 5.57 4.88 33.81
C GLN A 9 6.26 4.92 32.45
N LYS A 10 6.96 3.84 32.10
CA LYS A 10 7.49 3.64 30.76
C LYS A 10 6.27 3.36 29.88
N HIS A 11 5.82 4.38 29.15
CA HIS A 11 4.87 4.14 28.06
C HIS A 11 5.48 3.07 27.14
N PRO A 12 4.72 2.03 26.75
CA PRO A 12 5.20 1.10 25.75
C PRO A 12 5.60 1.90 24.50
N PRO A 13 6.73 1.55 23.84
CA PRO A 13 7.14 2.25 22.63
C PRO A 13 5.99 2.23 21.63
N GLU A 14 5.78 3.36 20.94
CA GLU A 14 4.78 3.41 19.89
C GLU A 14 5.10 2.36 18.83
N PRO A 15 4.09 1.60 18.36
CA PRO A 15 4.31 0.56 17.36
C PRO A 15 4.87 1.19 16.08
N THR A 16 5.88 0.55 15.51
CA THR A 16 6.49 0.96 14.24
C THR A 16 5.45 0.97 13.11
N PRO A 17 5.69 1.73 12.02
CA PRO A 17 4.84 1.70 10.82
C PRO A 17 4.55 0.27 10.32
N ALA A 18 5.57 -0.59 10.30
CA ALA A 18 5.42 -1.99 9.88
C ALA A 18 4.56 -2.81 10.85
N GLU A 19 4.68 -2.60 12.17
CA GLU A 19 3.85 -3.28 13.16
C GLU A 19 2.38 -2.84 13.08
N ARG A 20 2.12 -1.55 12.83
CA ARG A 20 0.76 -1.05 12.60
C ARG A 20 0.14 -1.70 11.37
N LEU A 21 0.90 -1.77 10.28
CA LEU A 21 0.46 -2.40 9.03
C LEU A 21 0.19 -3.90 9.21
N ARG A 22 1.07 -4.62 9.92
CA ARG A 22 0.87 -6.03 10.27
C ARG A 22 -0.38 -6.26 11.13
N ARG A 23 -0.63 -5.37 12.10
CA ARG A 23 -1.85 -5.45 12.91
C ARG A 23 -3.11 -5.30 12.05
N ARG A 24 -3.14 -4.31 11.14
CA ARG A 24 -4.27 -4.10 10.22
C ARG A 24 -4.44 -5.25 9.24
N ALA A 25 -3.36 -5.92 8.82
CA ALA A 25 -3.47 -7.12 8.00
C ALA A 25 -4.32 -8.22 8.66
N GLY A 26 -4.15 -8.44 9.97
CA GLY A 26 -4.96 -9.40 10.73
C GLY A 26 -6.43 -8.99 10.91
N GLU A 27 -6.72 -7.69 10.84
CA GLU A 27 -8.09 -7.16 10.85
C GLU A 27 -8.78 -7.31 9.48
N ILE A 28 -8.01 -7.22 8.38
CA ILE A 28 -8.52 -7.39 7.01
C ILE A 28 -8.90 -8.85 6.74
N PHE A 29 -8.14 -9.82 7.26
CA PHE A 29 -8.38 -11.25 7.07
C PHE A 29 -8.61 -11.97 8.42
N PRO A 30 -9.77 -11.74 9.07
CA PRO A 30 -10.04 -12.33 10.37
C PRO A 30 -10.20 -13.85 10.26
N GLY A 31 -9.38 -14.60 11.01
CA GLY A 31 -9.48 -16.06 11.10
C GLY A 31 -8.76 -16.85 10.01
N GLU A 32 -8.20 -16.18 8.99
CA GLU A 32 -7.26 -16.81 8.06
C GLU A 32 -5.85 -16.78 8.65
N LYS A 33 -5.05 -17.80 8.35
CA LYS A 33 -3.60 -17.77 8.60
C LYS A 33 -2.99 -16.74 7.64
N THR A 34 -3.06 -15.48 8.00
CA THR A 34 -2.45 -14.39 7.22
C THR A 34 -0.94 -14.54 7.30
N LEU A 35 -0.34 -15.13 6.27
CA LEU A 35 1.10 -15.17 6.10
C LEU A 35 1.55 -13.79 5.63
N VAL A 36 2.01 -12.95 6.56
CA VAL A 36 2.72 -11.73 6.19
C VAL A 36 4.14 -12.12 5.80
N VAL A 37 4.30 -12.47 4.53
CA VAL A 37 5.59 -12.86 3.95
C VAL A 37 6.40 -11.61 3.61
N SER A 38 7.70 -11.69 3.84
CA SER A 38 8.64 -10.70 3.29
C SER A 38 8.65 -10.82 1.77
N THR A 39 8.89 -9.73 1.04
CA THR A 39 9.02 -9.78 -0.42
C THR A 39 10.12 -10.78 -0.80
N PRO A 40 9.83 -11.84 -1.59
CA PRO A 40 10.85 -12.81 -1.99
C PRO A 40 11.96 -12.15 -2.81
N GLU A 41 13.16 -12.72 -2.77
CA GLU A 41 14.25 -12.28 -3.65
C GLU A 41 13.84 -12.40 -5.11
N GLY A 42 14.19 -11.37 -5.90
CA GLY A 42 13.84 -11.28 -7.33
C GLY A 42 12.49 -10.65 -7.63
N LEU A 43 11.59 -10.48 -6.65
CA LEU A 43 10.35 -9.73 -6.85
C LEU A 43 10.56 -8.25 -6.50
N PRO A 44 10.22 -7.29 -7.38
CA PRO A 44 10.33 -5.87 -7.06
C PRO A 44 9.55 -5.51 -5.80
N LYS A 45 10.16 -4.72 -4.91
CA LYS A 45 9.49 -4.24 -3.70
C LYS A 45 8.26 -3.41 -4.09
N MET A 46 7.11 -3.76 -3.53
CA MET A 46 5.86 -3.07 -3.86
C MET A 46 5.88 -1.58 -3.47
N SER A 47 6.66 -1.20 -2.45
CA SER A 47 6.89 0.21 -2.12
C SER A 47 7.52 0.97 -3.28
N ASP A 48 8.52 0.38 -3.93
CA ASP A 48 9.31 1.03 -4.98
C ASP A 48 8.46 1.12 -6.26
N VAL A 49 7.74 0.04 -6.57
CA VAL A 49 6.76 0.01 -7.66
C VAL A 49 5.69 1.07 -7.47
N LEU A 50 5.11 1.19 -6.27
CA LEU A 50 4.06 2.17 -6.01
C LEU A 50 4.58 3.62 -6.06
N ILE A 51 5.84 3.86 -5.65
CA ILE A 51 6.51 5.16 -5.81
C ILE A 51 6.65 5.52 -7.30
N GLU A 52 7.18 4.60 -8.11
CA GLU A 52 7.37 4.82 -9.54
C GLU A 52 6.04 5.02 -10.28
N PHE A 53 5.04 4.24 -9.89
CA PHE A 53 3.69 4.34 -10.40
C PHE A 53 3.06 5.70 -10.06
N ALA A 54 3.18 6.15 -8.81
CA ALA A 54 2.61 7.40 -8.31
C ALA A 54 3.41 8.66 -8.69
N GLN A 55 4.56 8.52 -9.35
CA GLN A 55 5.49 9.62 -9.61
C GLN A 55 4.84 10.90 -10.15
N PRO A 56 3.88 10.86 -11.11
CA PRO A 56 3.23 12.08 -11.61
C PRO A 56 2.56 12.90 -10.50
N LEU A 57 1.93 12.23 -9.52
CA LEU A 57 1.29 12.89 -8.37
C LEU A 57 2.32 13.35 -7.34
N LEU A 58 3.36 12.54 -7.12
CA LEU A 58 4.42 12.86 -6.16
C LEU A 58 5.24 14.08 -6.59
N ALA A 59 5.38 14.31 -7.90
CA ALA A 59 6.06 15.49 -8.45
C ALA A 59 5.34 16.80 -8.11
N GLU A 60 4.02 16.74 -7.94
CA GLU A 60 3.18 17.90 -7.63
C GLU A 60 2.96 18.10 -6.13
N ALA A 61 3.11 17.05 -5.32
CA ALA A 61 2.93 17.13 -3.87
C ALA A 61 3.89 18.15 -3.22
N ARG A 62 3.35 18.99 -2.33
CA ARG A 62 4.09 20.00 -1.56
C ARG A 62 3.91 19.82 -0.05
N THR A 63 2.88 19.09 0.37
CA THR A 63 2.56 18.82 1.77
C THR A 63 2.52 17.33 2.07
N GLU A 64 2.67 16.96 3.34
CA GLU A 64 2.53 15.56 3.78
C GLU A 64 1.13 14.99 3.47
N SER A 65 0.10 15.85 3.54
CA SER A 65 -1.27 15.48 3.19
C SER A 65 -1.39 15.12 1.71
N GLU A 66 -0.83 15.94 0.81
CA GLU A 66 -0.83 15.67 -0.63
C GLU A 66 0.00 14.43 -0.98
N TYR A 67 1.15 14.25 -0.33
CA TYR A 67 1.99 13.06 -0.50
C TYR A 67 1.25 11.77 -0.07
N ARG A 68 0.55 11.81 1.06
CA ARG A 68 -0.31 10.69 1.49
C ARG A 68 -1.50 10.49 0.55
N GLY A 69 -2.12 11.57 0.09
CA GLY A 69 -3.22 11.55 -0.88
C GLY A 69 -2.81 10.95 -2.22
N ALA A 70 -1.60 11.24 -2.69
CA ALA A 70 -1.03 10.68 -3.90
C ALA A 70 -0.95 9.15 -3.82
N PHE A 71 -0.43 8.59 -2.72
CA PHE A 71 -0.41 7.14 -2.54
C PHE A 71 -1.79 6.52 -2.36
N ALA A 72 -2.73 7.22 -1.70
CA ALA A 72 -4.10 6.74 -1.59
C ALA A 72 -4.76 6.63 -2.97
N LEU A 73 -4.66 7.67 -3.80
CA LEU A 73 -5.21 7.67 -5.15
C LEU A 73 -4.51 6.65 -6.05
N ALA A 74 -3.18 6.56 -5.96
CA ALA A 74 -2.41 5.57 -6.70
C ALA A 74 -2.83 4.14 -6.33
N SER A 75 -3.00 3.83 -5.05
CA SER A 75 -3.45 2.51 -4.59
C SER A 75 -4.84 2.15 -5.15
N VAL A 76 -5.75 3.13 -5.18
CA VAL A 76 -7.08 2.95 -5.80
C VAL A 76 -6.96 2.68 -7.30
N ALA A 77 -6.22 3.52 -8.03
CA ALA A 77 -6.04 3.38 -9.47
C ALA A 77 -5.37 2.05 -9.85
N TRP A 78 -4.36 1.64 -9.08
CA TRP A 78 -3.68 0.36 -9.22
C TRP A 78 -4.67 -0.82 -9.12
N ASN A 79 -5.47 -0.87 -8.05
CA ASN A 79 -6.45 -1.94 -7.85
C ASN A 79 -7.57 -1.90 -8.90
N LEU A 80 -8.00 -0.72 -9.32
CA LEU A 80 -8.98 -0.58 -10.41
C LEU A 80 -8.47 -1.18 -11.72
N ALA A 81 -7.17 -1.00 -12.03
CA ALA A 81 -6.57 -1.54 -13.24
C ALA A 81 -6.57 -3.09 -13.28
N LEU A 82 -6.61 -3.76 -12.12
CA LEU A 82 -6.72 -5.22 -12.00
C LEU A 82 -8.16 -5.73 -12.13
N MET A 83 -9.16 -4.87 -11.91
CA MET A 83 -10.57 -5.29 -11.96
C MET A 83 -11.06 -5.54 -13.40
N PRO A 84 -11.99 -6.48 -13.62
CA PRO A 84 -12.73 -6.62 -14.87
C PRO A 84 -13.43 -5.31 -15.27
N PHE A 85 -13.55 -5.05 -16.57
CA PHE A 85 -14.02 -3.77 -17.13
C PHE A 85 -15.32 -3.25 -16.49
N LEU A 86 -16.37 -4.08 -16.41
CA LEU A 86 -17.65 -3.66 -15.84
C LEU A 86 -17.57 -3.31 -14.34
N LYS A 87 -16.79 -4.07 -13.56
CA LYS A 87 -16.56 -3.80 -12.14
C LYS A 87 -15.76 -2.50 -11.97
N ARG A 88 -14.74 -2.29 -12.81
CA ARG A 88 -13.92 -1.07 -12.84
C ARG A 88 -14.77 0.15 -13.14
N LEU A 89 -15.63 0.10 -14.16
CA LEU A 89 -16.50 1.21 -14.55
C LEU A 89 -17.43 1.65 -13.42
N LYS A 90 -18.04 0.67 -12.73
CA LYS A 90 -18.90 0.93 -11.55
C LYS A 90 -18.13 1.65 -10.45
N ARG A 91 -16.93 1.17 -10.12
CA ARG A 91 -16.09 1.76 -9.05
C ARG A 91 -15.58 3.17 -9.41
N LEU A 92 -15.21 3.40 -10.67
CA LEU A 92 -14.88 4.75 -11.16
C LEU A 92 -16.08 5.70 -11.00
N GLY A 93 -17.30 5.23 -11.31
CA GLY A 93 -18.51 6.02 -11.08
C GLY A 93 -18.75 6.35 -9.60
N GLU A 94 -18.37 5.48 -8.66
CA GLU A 94 -18.41 5.75 -7.22
C GLU A 94 -17.34 6.77 -6.81
N LEU A 95 -16.15 6.70 -7.40
CA LEU A 95 -15.07 7.66 -7.16
C LEU A 95 -15.49 9.07 -7.59
N VAL A 96 -16.04 9.23 -8.80
CA VAL A 96 -16.56 10.51 -9.32
C VAL A 96 -17.65 11.10 -8.43
N LYS A 97 -18.45 10.28 -7.75
CA LYS A 97 -19.50 10.75 -6.84
C LYS A 97 -18.95 11.26 -5.51
N ARG A 98 -17.78 10.77 -5.09
CA ARG A 98 -17.18 11.04 -3.77
C ARG A 98 -16.03 12.03 -3.81
N ALA A 99 -15.34 12.10 -4.94
CA ALA A 99 -14.24 13.01 -5.22
C ALA A 99 -14.64 13.99 -6.31
N ASP A 100 -13.83 15.02 -6.54
CA ASP A 100 -14.02 15.86 -7.72
C ASP A 100 -13.68 15.11 -9.02
N ARG A 101 -14.12 15.68 -10.15
CA ARG A 101 -13.90 15.11 -11.48
C ARG A 101 -12.41 14.98 -11.82
N ALA A 102 -11.58 15.90 -11.33
CA ALA A 102 -10.14 15.89 -11.62
C ALA A 102 -9.46 14.65 -11.02
N ALA A 103 -9.83 14.25 -9.80
CA ALA A 103 -9.32 13.02 -9.17
C ALA A 103 -9.67 11.76 -9.99
N ALA A 104 -10.85 11.71 -10.61
CA ALA A 104 -11.25 10.60 -11.45
C ALA A 104 -10.49 10.57 -12.79
N ASP A 105 -10.27 11.73 -13.41
CA ASP A 105 -9.48 11.85 -14.64
C ASP A 105 -8.02 11.42 -14.38
N ILE A 106 -7.43 11.87 -13.27
CA ILE A 106 -6.11 11.42 -12.80
C ILE A 106 -6.08 9.90 -12.60
N ALA A 107 -7.10 9.31 -11.96
CA ALA A 107 -7.16 7.87 -11.76
C ALA A 107 -7.21 7.10 -13.09
N LEU A 108 -7.90 7.62 -14.11
CA LEU A 108 -7.93 7.02 -15.44
C LEU A 108 -6.55 7.03 -16.10
N ASP A 109 -5.81 8.12 -15.99
CA ASP A 109 -4.44 8.21 -16.52
C ASP A 109 -3.48 7.27 -15.80
N LEU A 110 -3.61 7.15 -14.47
CA LEU A 110 -2.87 6.15 -13.70
C LEU A 110 -3.24 4.71 -14.09
N ILE A 111 -4.52 4.42 -14.35
CA ILE A 111 -4.92 3.09 -14.84
C ILE A 111 -4.25 2.77 -16.17
N ARG A 112 -4.20 3.72 -17.11
CA ARG A 112 -3.48 3.56 -18.39
C ARG A 112 -2.00 3.28 -18.16
N ARG A 113 -1.35 4.11 -17.33
CA ARG A 113 0.06 3.93 -16.93
C ARG A 113 0.34 2.54 -16.34
N LYS A 114 -0.58 1.99 -15.53
CA LYS A 114 -0.45 0.64 -14.99
C LYS A 114 -0.37 -0.39 -16.12
N HIS A 115 -1.28 -0.31 -17.09
CA HIS A 115 -1.29 -1.24 -18.23
C HIS A 115 -0.07 -1.08 -19.14
N GLU A 116 0.50 0.12 -19.24
CA GLU A 116 1.68 0.38 -20.08
C GLU A 116 3.00 -0.10 -19.42
N LEU A 117 3.15 0.10 -18.11
CA LEU A 117 4.44 -0.08 -17.43
C LEU A 117 4.47 -1.28 -16.47
N PHE A 118 3.31 -1.73 -15.99
CA PHE A 118 3.18 -2.72 -14.92
C PHE A 118 2.10 -3.76 -15.26
N ALA A 119 1.97 -4.12 -16.54
CA ALA A 119 0.92 -5.03 -17.03
C ALA A 119 0.92 -6.38 -16.28
N ASP A 120 2.12 -6.91 -16.04
CA ASP A 120 2.35 -8.24 -15.48
C ASP A 120 2.20 -8.28 -13.96
N ASP A 121 2.27 -7.13 -13.27
CA ASP A 121 2.09 -7.10 -11.83
C ASP A 121 0.60 -7.25 -11.46
N LYS A 122 0.26 -8.39 -10.86
CA LYS A 122 -1.11 -8.72 -10.43
C LYS A 122 -1.36 -8.52 -8.93
N ARG A 123 -0.37 -7.98 -8.21
CA ARG A 123 -0.48 -7.77 -6.76
C ARG A 123 -1.51 -6.70 -6.47
N TRP A 124 -2.42 -6.95 -5.54
CA TRP A 124 -3.39 -5.99 -5.03
C TRP A 124 -2.80 -5.23 -3.86
N VAL A 125 -2.96 -3.90 -3.86
CA VAL A 125 -2.59 -3.07 -2.71
C VAL A 125 -3.71 -3.13 -1.69
N LEU A 126 -3.42 -3.66 -0.51
CA LEU A 126 -4.39 -3.76 0.58
C LEU A 126 -4.36 -2.52 1.45
N ASP A 127 -3.15 -2.06 1.78
CA ASP A 127 -2.94 -0.93 2.66
C ASP A 127 -1.50 -0.39 2.53
N PHE A 128 -1.25 0.80 3.04
CA PHE A 128 0.09 1.36 3.11
C PHE A 128 0.28 2.21 4.37
N GLU A 129 1.54 2.37 4.77
CA GLU A 129 1.92 3.21 5.89
C GLU A 129 3.15 4.04 5.53
N ILE A 130 3.07 5.35 5.76
CA ILE A 130 4.19 6.27 5.58
C ILE A 130 4.88 6.43 6.93
N SER A 131 6.16 6.09 6.97
CA SER A 131 7.03 6.34 8.13
C SER A 131 7.38 7.82 8.23
N SER A 132 7.29 8.41 9.42
CA SER A 132 7.69 9.80 9.61
C SER A 132 9.22 9.93 9.48
N ARG A 133 9.69 10.91 8.72
CA ARG A 133 11.10 11.28 8.65
C ARG A 133 11.26 12.76 9.01
N ARG A 134 12.27 13.09 9.82
CA ARG A 134 12.60 14.50 10.10
C ARG A 134 13.11 15.16 8.81
N GLY A 135 12.42 16.21 8.35
CA GLY A 135 12.90 17.10 7.30
C GLY A 135 12.77 16.57 5.86
N GLY A 136 11.88 15.60 5.59
CA GLY A 136 11.64 15.13 4.23
C GLY A 136 10.49 14.14 4.13
N TRP A 137 10.26 13.65 2.91
CA TRP A 137 9.26 12.62 2.65
C TRP A 137 9.56 11.32 3.43
N GLY A 138 8.49 10.75 3.96
CA GLY A 138 8.54 9.47 4.66
C GLY A 138 8.74 8.28 3.72
N HIS A 139 9.34 7.19 4.22
CA HIS A 139 9.37 5.93 3.48
C HIS A 139 8.00 5.27 3.54
N ILE A 140 7.52 4.75 2.42
CA ILE A 140 6.27 3.99 2.34
C ILE A 140 6.52 2.50 2.56
N ASN A 141 5.66 1.89 3.36
CA ASN A 141 5.53 0.45 3.51
C ASN A 141 4.20 0.06 2.88
N VAL A 142 4.17 -0.96 2.04
CA VAL A 142 2.96 -1.38 1.31
C VAL A 142 2.63 -2.81 1.70
N LEU A 143 1.40 -3.03 2.14
CA LEU A 143 0.80 -4.34 2.30
C LEU A 143 0.07 -4.67 1.01
N TRP A 144 0.37 -5.85 0.48
CA TRP A 144 -0.21 -6.32 -0.76
C TRP A 144 -0.54 -7.80 -0.66
N THR A 145 -1.37 -8.27 -1.58
CA THR A 145 -1.70 -9.69 -1.75
C THR A 145 -1.69 -10.05 -3.22
N ILE A 146 -1.56 -11.33 -3.54
CA ILE A 146 -1.67 -11.85 -4.90
C ILE A 146 -2.38 -13.20 -4.83
N ASP A 147 -3.17 -13.50 -5.86
CA ASP A 147 -3.75 -14.83 -5.99
C ASP A 147 -2.60 -15.83 -6.25
N PRO A 148 -2.50 -16.93 -5.49
CA PRO A 148 -1.49 -17.96 -5.76
C PRO A 148 -1.55 -18.52 -7.18
N GLU A 149 -2.72 -18.52 -7.83
CA GLU A 149 -2.85 -18.96 -9.23
C GLU A 149 -2.18 -18.02 -10.24
N GLU A 150 -1.91 -16.77 -9.85
CA GLU A 150 -1.22 -15.76 -10.65
C GLU A 150 0.31 -15.76 -10.41
N LEU A 151 0.81 -16.65 -9.52
CA LEU A 151 2.23 -16.88 -9.32
C LEU A 151 2.72 -17.98 -10.26
N ASP A 152 3.88 -17.77 -10.88
CA ASP A 152 4.61 -18.88 -11.48
C ASP A 152 5.16 -19.83 -10.42
N ASP A 153 5.44 -21.08 -10.81
CA ASP A 153 5.91 -22.14 -9.91
C ASP A 153 7.19 -21.73 -9.16
N GLU A 154 8.08 -20.98 -9.81
CA GLU A 154 9.34 -20.53 -9.23
C GLU A 154 9.13 -19.51 -8.10
N LEU A 155 8.28 -18.50 -8.34
CA LEU A 155 7.91 -17.51 -7.33
C LEU A 155 7.13 -18.16 -6.20
N LEU A 156 6.20 -19.07 -6.49
CA LEU A 156 5.45 -19.81 -5.47
C LEU A 156 6.39 -20.59 -4.55
N GLU A 157 7.39 -21.29 -5.10
CA GLU A 157 8.41 -21.97 -4.30
C GLU A 157 9.19 -20.99 -3.41
N ARG A 158 9.55 -19.81 -3.93
CA ARG A 158 10.25 -18.78 -3.15
C ARG A 158 9.38 -18.23 -2.02
N PHE A 159 8.07 -18.07 -2.24
CA PHE A 159 7.13 -17.68 -1.19
C PHE A 159 7.06 -18.71 -0.07
N LEU A 160 7.02 -20.00 -0.42
CA LEU A 160 6.98 -21.09 0.56
C LEU A 160 8.29 -21.22 1.35
N LYS A 161 9.45 -20.97 0.72
CA LYS A 161 10.78 -21.04 1.33
C LYS A 161 11.16 -19.81 2.18
N SER A 162 10.42 -18.70 2.05
CA SER A 162 10.68 -17.45 2.80
C SER A 162 10.04 -17.41 4.19
N ASN A 163 9.50 -18.55 4.66
CA ASN A 163 8.93 -18.77 6.00
C ASN A 163 9.80 -19.75 6.81
#